data_AF-X1RG65-F1
#
_entry.id   AF-X1RG65-F1
#
_cell.length_a   1.000
_cell.length_b   1.000
_cell.length_c   1.000
_cell.angle_alpha   90.00
_cell.angle_beta   90.00
_cell.angle_gamma   90.00
#
_symmetry.space_group_name_H-M   'P 1'
#
loop_
_entity.id
_entity.type
_entity.pdbx_description
1 polymer ?
#
loop_
_entity_poly.entity_id
_entity_poly.type
_entity_poly.pdbx_seq_one_letter_code
_entity_poly.pdbx_strand_id
1 'polypeptide(L)'
;LNYPPGVPGRGYIVKGQALVVNLIGRTFMENFDCPFRAMEQLLTELKPKPPVIIVDFHAEATSEKIALGRYLDGRVSAVLGTHTHVGTIDTQLLPQGTAYVTDIGMTGPIDSVIGVDTEAVINRFLTMIPHRLPVGKGKT
;
A
#
# COMPACT_ATOMS: atom_id res chain seq x y z
N LEU A 1 4.28 6.97 -6.46
CA LEU A 1 3.79 7.97 -7.44
C LEU A 1 3.78 9.37 -6.84
N ASN A 2 3.13 9.54 -5.69
CA ASN A 2 2.96 10.80 -4.97
C ASN A 2 4.14 11.19 -4.06
N TYR A 3 5.36 10.87 -4.49
CA TYR A 3 6.56 11.45 -3.87
C TYR A 3 6.82 12.83 -4.47
N PRO A 4 7.50 13.74 -3.72
CA PRO A 4 7.85 15.05 -4.23
C PRO A 4 8.63 15.02 -5.57
N PRO A 5 8.57 16.09 -6.37
CA PRO A 5 9.38 16.20 -7.59
C PRO A 5 10.87 16.01 -7.32
N GLY A 6 11.58 15.33 -8.23
CA GLY A 6 13.03 15.12 -8.16
C GLY A 6 13.46 13.83 -7.44
N VAL A 7 12.53 13.06 -6.87
CA VAL A 7 12.83 11.76 -6.25
C VAL A 7 13.18 10.72 -7.33
N PRO A 8 14.26 9.93 -7.18
CA PRO A 8 14.66 8.92 -8.16
C PRO A 8 13.60 7.84 -8.43
N GLY A 9 13.68 7.23 -9.61
CA GLY A 9 12.84 6.10 -9.98
C GLY A 9 11.52 6.53 -10.63
N ARG A 10 10.51 5.65 -10.56
CA ARG A 10 9.20 5.84 -11.18
C ARG A 10 8.11 5.36 -10.24
N GLY A 11 7.01 6.11 -10.17
CA GLY A 11 5.84 5.75 -9.36
C GLY A 11 4.90 4.72 -10.01
N TYR A 12 5.11 4.40 -11.28
CA TYR A 12 4.33 3.42 -12.04
C TYR A 12 5.17 2.82 -13.17
N ILE A 13 4.72 1.68 -13.67
CA ILE A 13 5.26 1.03 -14.87
C ILE A 13 4.14 0.51 -15.77
N VAL A 14 4.35 0.55 -17.08
CA VAL A 14 3.49 -0.14 -18.06
C VAL A 14 4.23 -1.38 -18.54
N LYS A 15 3.60 -2.55 -18.42
CA LYS A 15 4.14 -3.84 -18.87
C LYS A 15 3.07 -4.60 -19.65
N GLY A 16 3.27 -4.70 -20.96
CA GLY A 16 2.27 -5.28 -21.87
C GLY A 16 0.95 -4.51 -21.77
N GLN A 17 -0.12 -5.21 -21.38
CA GLN A 17 -1.47 -4.63 -21.22
C GLN A 17 -1.78 -4.15 -19.80
N ALA A 18 -0.79 -4.13 -18.90
CA ALA A 18 -0.97 -3.74 -17.50
C ALA A 18 -0.22 -2.46 -17.14
N LEU A 19 -0.91 -1.56 -16.44
CA LEU A 19 -0.33 -0.46 -15.67
C LEU A 19 -0.27 -0.89 -14.20
N VAL A 20 0.91 -0.83 -13.60
CA VAL A 20 1.11 -1.05 -12.16
C VAL A 20 1.53 0.27 -11.52
N VAL A 21 0.80 0.72 -10.51
CA VAL A 21 1.03 1.99 -9.81
C VAL A 21 1.30 1.71 -8.34
N ASN A 22 2.28 2.38 -7.77
CA ASN A 22 2.53 2.39 -6.34
C ASN A 22 2.25 3.79 -5.77
N LEU A 23 1.48 3.86 -4.68
CA LEU A 23 1.12 5.05 -3.94
C LEU A 23 1.44 4.88 -2.45
N ILE A 24 1.71 6.00 -1.78
CA ILE A 24 1.89 6.04 -0.33
C ILE A 24 0.78 6.86 0.34
N GLY A 25 0.23 6.34 1.44
CA GLY A 25 -0.72 7.04 2.29
C GLY A 25 -0.09 8.18 3.08
N ARG A 26 -0.89 8.91 3.85
CA ARG A 26 -0.43 10.06 4.64
C ARG A 26 -0.89 10.00 6.10
N THR A 27 -2.03 9.37 6.35
CA THR A 27 -2.57 9.25 7.70
C THR A 27 -1.70 8.29 8.51
N PHE A 28 -1.14 8.77 9.63
CA PHE A 28 -0.15 8.06 10.45
C PHE A 28 1.19 7.76 9.73
N MET A 29 1.45 8.45 8.61
CA MET A 29 2.69 8.36 7.85
C MET A 29 3.33 9.76 7.72
N GLU A 30 4.34 9.90 6.86
CA GLU A 30 4.95 11.20 6.56
C GLU A 30 4.10 12.06 5.61
N ASN A 31 4.52 13.31 5.44
CA ASN A 31 3.86 14.29 4.59
C ASN A 31 4.24 14.10 3.12
N PHE A 32 3.52 13.23 2.42
CA PHE A 32 3.63 13.05 0.96
C PHE A 32 2.60 13.90 0.18
N ASP A 33 2.80 14.01 -1.13
CA ASP A 33 1.80 14.62 -2.00
C ASP A 33 0.49 13.83 -1.98
N CYS A 34 -0.62 14.47 -2.32
CA CYS A 34 -1.94 13.85 -2.22
C CYS A 34 -2.08 12.64 -3.16
N PRO A 35 -2.27 11.40 -2.65
CA PRO A 35 -2.33 10.20 -3.50
C PRO A 35 -3.52 10.20 -4.44
N PHE A 36 -4.65 10.78 -4.01
CA PHE A 36 -5.87 10.93 -4.82
C PHE A 36 -5.63 11.79 -6.06
N ARG A 37 -5.01 12.98 -5.87
CA ARG A 37 -4.72 13.89 -6.98
C ARG A 37 -3.63 13.35 -7.90
N ALA A 38 -2.62 12.67 -7.35
CA ALA A 38 -1.58 12.03 -8.15
C ALA A 38 -2.17 10.95 -9.08
N MET A 39 -3.12 10.15 -8.58
CA MET A 39 -3.86 9.20 -9.42
C MET A 39 -4.73 9.87 -10.46
N GLU A 40 -5.45 10.93 -10.09
CA GLU A 40 -6.27 11.68 -11.05
C GLU A 40 -5.43 12.22 -12.21
N GLN A 41 -4.27 12.79 -11.90
CA GLN A 41 -3.34 13.31 -12.88
C GLN A 41 -2.81 12.20 -13.80
N LEU A 42 -2.33 11.09 -13.24
CA LEU A 42 -1.83 9.95 -14.01
C LEU A 42 -2.91 9.38 -14.95
N LEU A 43 -4.13 9.19 -14.44
CA LEU A 43 -5.26 8.68 -15.24
C LEU A 43 -5.74 9.70 -16.28
N THR A 44 -5.43 10.99 -16.14
CA THR A 44 -5.79 12.01 -17.14
C THR A 44 -4.74 12.08 -18.25
N GLU A 45 -3.46 12.05 -17.89
CA GLU A 45 -2.35 12.27 -18.80
C GLU A 45 -1.94 11.01 -19.59
N LEU A 46 -2.01 9.82 -18.96
CA LEU A 46 -1.55 8.59 -19.61
C LEU A 46 -2.55 8.10 -20.67
N LYS A 47 -2.16 8.22 -21.94
CA LYS A 47 -2.94 7.75 -23.10
C LYS A 47 -2.04 7.04 -24.14
N PRO A 48 -2.47 5.90 -24.72
CA PRO A 48 -3.67 5.13 -24.36
C PRO A 48 -3.53 4.46 -22.98
N LYS A 49 -4.66 4.24 -22.30
CA LYS A 49 -4.68 3.52 -21.02
C LYS A 49 -4.59 2.02 -21.26
N PRO A 50 -3.68 1.30 -20.58
CA PRO A 50 -3.73 -0.15 -20.55
C PRO A 50 -5.07 -0.64 -19.96
N PRO A 51 -5.65 -1.74 -20.48
CA PRO A 51 -6.93 -2.24 -20.00
C PRO A 51 -6.88 -2.77 -18.55
N VAL A 52 -5.70 -3.18 -18.09
CA VAL A 52 -5.49 -3.63 -16.72
C VAL A 52 -4.75 -2.55 -15.94
N ILE A 53 -5.34 -2.04 -14.86
CA ILE A 53 -4.71 -1.05 -13.98
C ILE A 53 -4.73 -1.58 -12.55
N ILE A 54 -3.55 -1.84 -11.99
CA ILE A 54 -3.36 -2.36 -10.64
C ILE A 54 -2.70 -1.28 -9.80
N VAL A 55 -3.30 -0.98 -8.65
CA VAL A 55 -2.81 0.02 -7.70
C VAL A 55 -2.41 -0.70 -6.41
N ASP A 56 -1.13 -0.62 -6.06
CA ASP A 56 -0.63 -0.90 -4.72
C ASP A 56 -0.72 0.40 -3.92
N PHE A 57 -1.53 0.40 -2.86
CA PHE A 57 -1.65 1.53 -1.95
C PHE A 57 -1.05 1.21 -0.58
N HIS A 58 0.18 1.63 -0.41
CA HIS A 58 0.97 1.44 0.80
C HIS A 58 0.58 2.49 1.85
N ALA A 59 -0.29 2.13 2.80
CA ALA A 59 -0.87 3.07 3.74
C ALA A 59 -1.17 2.45 5.12
N GLU A 60 -1.20 3.25 6.17
CA GLU A 60 -1.53 2.76 7.52
C GLU A 60 -3.04 2.78 7.78
N ALA A 61 -3.69 3.94 7.61
CA ALA A 61 -5.09 4.08 7.99
C ALA A 61 -6.05 3.35 7.03
N THR A 62 -6.85 2.44 7.59
CA THR A 62 -7.91 1.72 6.85
C THR A 62 -8.92 2.68 6.22
N SER A 63 -9.22 3.80 6.87
CA SER A 63 -10.11 4.84 6.33
C SER A 63 -9.56 5.46 5.04
N GLU A 64 -8.25 5.74 4.98
CA GLU A 64 -7.61 6.29 3.78
C GLU A 64 -7.61 5.26 2.64
N LYS A 65 -7.35 3.98 2.95
CA LYS A 65 -7.40 2.88 1.99
C LYS A 65 -8.78 2.66 1.38
N ILE A 66 -9.81 2.57 2.23
CA ILE A 66 -11.20 2.40 1.79
C ILE A 66 -11.62 3.61 0.95
N ALA A 67 -11.27 4.82 1.37
CA ALA A 67 -11.57 6.04 0.62
C ALA A 67 -10.92 6.04 -0.77
N LEU A 68 -9.65 5.65 -0.89
CA LEU A 68 -8.99 5.57 -2.19
C LEU A 68 -9.61 4.47 -3.08
N GLY A 69 -9.93 3.30 -2.51
CA GLY A 69 -10.64 2.23 -3.21
C GLY A 69 -11.96 2.72 -3.81
N ARG A 70 -12.79 3.40 -3.01
CA ARG A 70 -14.06 4.01 -3.45
C ARG A 70 -13.86 5.12 -4.49
N TYR A 71 -12.82 5.92 -4.35
CA TYR A 71 -12.50 7.01 -5.28
C TYR A 71 -12.08 6.52 -6.67
N LEU A 72 -11.46 5.33 -6.74
CA LEU A 72 -10.98 4.72 -7.98
C LEU A 72 -11.91 3.65 -8.55
N ASP A 73 -13.03 3.37 -7.89
CA ASP A 73 -13.99 2.35 -8.32
C ASP A 73 -14.50 2.61 -9.74
N GLY A 74 -14.45 1.60 -10.60
CA GLY A 74 -14.80 1.66 -12.01
C GLY A 74 -13.74 2.30 -12.92
N ARG A 75 -12.65 2.83 -12.35
CA ARG A 75 -11.57 3.52 -13.09
C ARG A 75 -10.30 2.69 -13.18
N VAL A 76 -10.14 1.70 -12.30
CA VAL A 76 -8.99 0.79 -12.24
C VAL A 76 -9.46 -0.65 -12.03
N SER A 77 -8.62 -1.62 -12.36
CA SER A 77 -8.96 -3.04 -12.21
C SER A 77 -8.87 -3.50 -10.75
N ALA A 78 -7.86 -3.03 -10.02
CA ALA A 78 -7.67 -3.41 -8.62
C ALA A 78 -7.00 -2.31 -7.78
N VAL A 79 -7.43 -2.18 -6.53
CA VAL A 79 -6.75 -1.40 -5.48
C VAL A 79 -6.43 -2.35 -4.33
N LEU A 80 -5.14 -2.63 -4.14
CA LEU A 80 -4.62 -3.57 -3.16
C LEU A 80 -3.87 -2.79 -2.08
N GLY A 81 -4.37 -2.80 -0.86
CA GLY A 81 -3.65 -2.18 0.25
C GLY A 81 -2.45 -3.02 0.70
N THR A 82 -1.40 -2.34 1.15
CA THR A 82 -0.21 -2.91 1.82
C THR A 82 0.17 -2.04 3.02
N HIS A 83 1.23 -2.41 3.76
CA HIS A 83 1.89 -1.73 4.89
C HIS A 83 1.65 -2.35 6.26
N THR A 84 0.43 -2.79 6.59
CA THR A 84 0.11 -3.18 7.99
C THR A 84 0.65 -4.57 8.36
N HIS A 85 1.11 -5.33 7.36
CA HIS A 85 1.64 -6.69 7.47
C HIS A 85 0.64 -7.76 7.96
N VAL A 86 -0.63 -7.38 8.18
CA VAL A 86 -1.71 -8.31 8.57
C VAL A 86 -2.76 -8.32 7.48
N GLY A 87 -2.92 -9.47 6.81
CA GLY A 87 -3.90 -9.63 5.75
C GLY A 87 -5.34 -9.48 6.26
N THR A 88 -6.15 -8.70 5.57
CA THR A 88 -7.56 -8.48 5.91
C THR A 88 -8.48 -9.46 5.19
N ILE A 89 -9.62 -9.79 5.81
CA ILE A 89 -10.64 -10.70 5.24
C ILE A 89 -11.80 -9.94 4.57
N ASP A 90 -11.51 -8.81 3.92
CA ASP A 90 -12.51 -7.90 3.33
C ASP A 90 -12.41 -7.79 1.80
N THR A 91 -11.77 -8.79 1.17
CA THR A 91 -11.63 -8.86 -0.30
C THR A 91 -13.00 -8.84 -0.95
N GLN A 92 -13.21 -7.92 -1.89
CA GLN A 92 -14.49 -7.73 -2.56
C GLN A 92 -14.33 -7.10 -3.94
N LEU A 93 -15.36 -7.21 -4.77
CA LEU A 93 -15.56 -6.31 -5.90
C LEU A 93 -16.38 -5.11 -5.40
N LEU A 94 -15.90 -3.91 -5.68
CA LEU A 94 -16.65 -2.68 -5.44
C LEU A 94 -17.80 -2.53 -6.46
N PRO A 95 -18.80 -1.67 -6.20
CA PRO A 95 -20.01 -1.56 -7.03
C PRO A 95 -19.77 -1.33 -8.53
N GLN A 96 -18.69 -0.65 -8.92
CA GLN A 96 -18.34 -0.40 -10.32
C GLN A 96 -17.29 -1.39 -10.88
N GLY A 97 -17.02 -2.48 -10.16
CA GLY A 97 -16.25 -3.62 -10.64
C GLY A 97 -14.76 -3.60 -10.31
N THR A 98 -14.26 -2.63 -9.55
CA THR A 98 -12.86 -2.63 -9.09
C THR A 98 -12.67 -3.66 -7.98
N ALA A 99 -11.66 -4.53 -8.11
CA ALA A 99 -11.26 -5.44 -7.04
C ALA A 99 -10.57 -4.67 -5.91
N TYR A 100 -10.90 -4.99 -4.65
CA TYR A 100 -10.41 -4.27 -3.48
C TYR A 100 -10.09 -5.22 -2.33
N VAL A 101 -9.02 -4.91 -1.58
CA VAL A 101 -8.70 -5.48 -0.27
C VAL A 101 -7.94 -4.44 0.56
N THR A 102 -8.23 -4.34 1.86
CA THR A 102 -7.62 -3.31 2.72
C THR A 102 -6.16 -3.59 3.04
N ASP A 103 -5.74 -4.83 3.26
CA ASP A 103 -4.32 -5.17 3.28
C ASP A 103 -4.11 -6.61 2.81
N ILE A 104 -3.17 -6.84 1.90
CA ILE A 104 -2.82 -8.19 1.44
C ILE A 104 -1.95 -8.96 2.45
N GLY A 105 -1.39 -8.27 3.44
CA GLY A 105 -0.51 -8.83 4.46
C GLY A 105 0.95 -8.88 4.05
N MET A 106 1.74 -9.59 4.84
CA MET A 106 3.19 -9.74 4.66
C MET A 106 3.54 -11.18 4.24
N THR A 107 4.60 -11.31 3.44
CA THR A 107 5.34 -12.57 3.28
C THR A 107 6.64 -12.47 4.06
N GLY A 108 6.82 -13.29 5.09
CA GLY A 108 7.95 -13.17 6.00
C GLY A 108 7.78 -14.03 7.26
N PRO A 109 8.62 -13.82 8.30
CA PRO A 109 8.61 -14.62 9.51
C PRO A 109 7.24 -14.63 10.20
N ILE A 110 6.62 -15.80 10.29
CA ILE A 110 5.27 -15.96 10.89
C ILE A 110 5.32 -15.75 12.40
N ASP A 111 6.30 -16.35 13.07
CA ASP A 111 6.46 -16.29 14.54
C ASP A 111 7.21 -15.01 14.96
N SER A 112 6.67 -13.86 14.57
CA SER A 112 7.29 -12.55 14.79
C SER A 112 6.23 -11.47 15.02
N VAL A 113 6.64 -10.28 15.47
CA VAL A 113 5.76 -9.11 15.55
C VAL A 113 5.98 -8.25 14.32
N ILE A 114 5.08 -8.37 13.34
CA ILE A 114 5.11 -7.54 12.11
C ILE A 114 6.43 -7.74 11.31
N GLY A 115 7.03 -8.95 11.39
CA GLY A 115 8.30 -9.29 10.73
C GLY A 115 9.55 -9.02 11.58
N VAL A 116 9.38 -8.55 12.82
CA VAL A 116 10.46 -8.17 13.75
C VAL A 116 10.52 -9.13 14.92
N ASP A 117 11.72 -9.34 15.47
CA ASP A 117 11.94 -10.13 16.68
C ASP A 117 11.00 -9.74 17.82
N THR A 118 10.29 -10.74 18.35
CA THR A 118 9.20 -10.58 19.32
C THR A 118 9.68 -9.96 20.63
N GLU A 119 10.80 -10.44 21.18
CA GLU A 119 11.33 -9.94 22.45
C GLU A 119 11.79 -8.49 22.33
N ALA A 120 12.45 -8.14 21.22
CA ALA A 120 12.89 -6.77 20.95
C ALA A 120 11.71 -5.78 20.91
N VAL A 121 10.61 -6.16 20.24
CA VAL A 121 9.41 -5.31 20.15
C VAL A 121 8.71 -5.19 21.50
N ILE A 122 8.51 -6.29 22.23
CA ILE A 122 7.88 -6.27 23.56
C ILE A 122 8.68 -5.39 24.52
N ASN A 123 10.01 -5.56 24.57
CA ASN A 123 10.87 -4.75 25.44
C ASN A 123 10.78 -3.26 25.10
N ARG A 124 10.71 -2.91 23.82
CA ARG A 124 10.52 -1.51 23.39
C ARG A 124 9.19 -0.95 23.91
N PHE A 125 8.09 -1.70 23.82
CA PHE A 125 6.79 -1.25 24.34
C PHE A 125 6.78 -1.12 25.86
N LEU A 126 7.40 -2.05 26.59
CA LEU A 126 7.45 -2.05 28.05
C LEU A 126 8.31 -0.92 28.62
N THR A 127 9.46 -0.65 27.99
CA THR A 127 10.47 0.26 28.53
C THR A 127 10.42 1.65 27.92
N MET A 128 9.81 1.81 26.74
CA MET A 128 9.90 3.01 25.89
C MET A 128 11.34 3.39 25.49
N ILE A 129 12.32 2.53 25.75
CA ILE A 129 13.72 2.79 25.40
C ILE A 129 13.94 2.39 23.92
N PRO A 130 14.58 3.25 23.11
CA PRO A 130 14.95 2.89 21.75
C PRO A 130 15.98 1.77 21.72
N HIS A 131 15.67 0.70 20.96
CA HIS A 131 16.59 -0.39 20.69
C HIS A 131 16.55 -0.75 19.21
N ARG A 132 17.61 -1.39 18.72
CA ARG A 132 17.62 -1.95 17.37
C ARG A 132 16.55 -3.04 17.26
N LEU A 133 15.79 -3.03 16.18
CA LEU A 133 14.77 -4.02 15.86
C LEU A 133 15.30 -4.98 14.79
N PRO A 134 15.82 -6.17 15.17
CA PRO A 134 16.27 -7.17 14.21
C PRO A 134 15.08 -7.88 13.55
N VAL A 135 15.29 -8.39 12.33
CA VAL A 135 14.29 -9.20 11.62
C VAL A 135 13.96 -10.45 12.44
N GLY A 136 12.67 -10.80 12.48
CA GLY A 136 12.20 -12.01 13.14
C GLY A 136 12.84 -13.27 12.56
N LYS A 137 13.04 -14.28 13.41
CA LYS A 137 13.52 -15.61 13.01
C LYS A 137 12.33 -16.53 12.84
N GLY A 138 12.43 -17.54 11.98
CA GLY A 138 11.40 -18.56 11.82
C GLY A 138 11.12 -18.91 10.37
N LYS A 139 10.11 -19.75 10.16
CA LYS A 139 9.66 -20.13 8.82
C LYS A 139 8.91 -18.97 8.15
N THR A 140 9.09 -18.87 6.84
CA THR A 140 8.38 -17.98 5.91
C THR A 140 7.35 -18.76 5.12
#